data_AF-A0A9P9K8A9-F1
#
_entry.id   AF-A0A9P9K8A9-F1
#
_cell.length_a   1.000
_cell.length_b   1.000
_cell.length_c   1.000
_cell.angle_alpha   90.00
_cell.angle_beta   90.00
_cell.angle_gamma   90.00
#
_symmetry.space_group_name_H-M   'P 1'
#
loop_
_entity.id
_entity.type
_entity.pdbx_description
1 polymer ?
#
loop_
_entity_poly.entity_id
_entity_poly.type
_entity_poly.pdbx_seq_one_letter_code
_entity_poly.pdbx_strand_id
1 'polypeptide(L)'
;MVESSSPTTTIHRYQGHEGWTSVARGAVFHGIQANSQSNQPIVQVNARASGEGYGLESRTDGSILWLVHWGDELSADGQNRRPVDPQAVWHGRDDRFYVNMYRQEGPNAIPGFASCLSWNAVGELQNLEFNFHWDGTKMHYVLLYQGNQQVPLTIENYYDL
;
A
#
# COMPACT_ATOMS: atom_id res chain seq x y z
N MET A 1 20.33 6.05 8.11
CA MET A 1 21.72 6.55 8.23
C MET A 1 22.37 6.46 6.85
N VAL A 2 23.22 7.42 6.45
CA VAL A 2 23.92 7.34 5.14
C VAL A 2 24.87 6.15 5.18
N GLU A 3 24.68 5.21 4.26
CA GLU A 3 25.51 4.01 4.13
C GLU A 3 26.79 4.31 3.35
N SER A 4 26.68 5.09 2.28
CA SER A 4 27.83 5.52 1.48
C SER A 4 27.51 6.76 0.66
N SER A 5 28.53 7.50 0.25
CA SER A 5 28.39 8.66 -0.63
C SER A 5 29.29 8.49 -1.84
N SER A 6 28.73 8.69 -3.04
CA SER A 6 29.53 8.74 -4.26
C SER A 6 30.45 9.97 -4.25
N PRO A 7 31.77 9.79 -4.39
CA PRO A 7 32.72 10.92 -4.37
C PRO A 7 32.62 11.80 -5.62
N THR A 8 31.99 11.34 -6.69
CA THR A 8 31.91 12.05 -7.98
C THR A 8 30.56 12.71 -8.25
N THR A 9 29.49 12.23 -7.62
CA THR A 9 28.13 12.74 -7.87
C THR A 9 27.45 13.29 -6.63
N THR A 10 28.09 13.18 -5.45
CA THR A 10 27.52 13.56 -4.15
C THR A 10 26.20 12.85 -3.85
N ILE A 11 25.91 11.74 -4.56
CA ILE A 11 24.73 10.93 -4.31
C ILE A 11 24.96 10.11 -3.04
N HIS A 12 24.10 10.33 -2.04
CA HIS A 12 24.07 9.55 -0.81
C HIS A 12 23.23 8.28 -1.01
N ARG A 13 23.83 7.12 -0.72
CA ARG A 13 23.15 5.84 -0.56
C ARG A 13 22.76 5.72 0.90
N TYR A 14 21.46 5.55 1.16
CA TYR A 14 20.90 5.38 2.50
C TYR A 14 20.60 3.89 2.74
N GLN A 15 20.83 3.39 3.95
CA GLN A 15 20.49 2.01 4.31
C GLN A 15 18.98 1.76 4.12
N GLY A 16 18.61 0.55 3.66
CA GLY A 16 17.21 0.08 3.67
C GLY A 16 16.39 0.33 2.41
N HIS A 17 17.00 0.28 1.21
CA HIS A 17 16.29 0.50 -0.07
C HIS A 17 15.68 1.91 -0.28
N GLU A 18 16.01 2.89 0.58
CA GLU A 18 15.54 4.29 0.49
C GLU A 18 16.23 5.13 -0.61
N GLY A 19 17.10 4.53 -1.43
CA GLY A 19 17.80 5.24 -2.51
C GLY A 19 16.87 5.82 -3.57
N TRP A 20 15.70 5.22 -3.80
CA TRP A 20 14.71 5.73 -4.75
C TRP A 20 13.94 6.93 -4.20
N THR A 21 13.69 6.97 -2.89
CA THR A 21 13.03 8.10 -2.22
C THR A 21 13.98 9.28 -1.97
N SER A 22 15.30 9.08 -1.99
CA SER A 22 16.26 10.16 -1.73
C SER A 22 16.30 11.22 -2.84
N VAL A 23 16.21 10.81 -4.11
CA VAL A 23 16.14 11.75 -5.25
C VAL A 23 14.84 12.55 -5.22
N ALA A 24 13.70 11.89 -4.99
CA ALA A 24 12.41 12.55 -4.86
C ALA A 24 12.38 13.52 -3.66
N ARG A 25 12.94 13.13 -2.51
CA ARG A 25 13.11 14.02 -1.35
C ARG A 25 13.98 15.22 -1.70
N GLY A 26 15.12 15.01 -2.37
CA GLY A 26 16.01 16.08 -2.82
C GLY A 26 15.30 17.07 -3.74
N ALA A 27 14.51 16.59 -4.70
CA ALA A 27 13.71 17.44 -5.58
C ALA A 27 12.66 18.26 -4.83
N VAL A 28 11.96 17.65 -3.86
CA VAL A 28 10.99 18.36 -3.00
C VAL A 28 11.68 19.42 -2.14
N PHE A 29 12.80 19.08 -1.49
CA PHE A 29 13.58 20.02 -0.69
C PHE A 29 14.11 21.19 -1.54
N HIS A 30 14.64 20.90 -2.72
CA HIS A 30 15.08 21.93 -3.67
C HIS A 30 13.91 22.82 -4.10
N GLY A 31 12.74 22.25 -4.39
CA GLY A 31 11.53 23.01 -4.71
C GLY A 31 11.09 23.93 -3.57
N ILE A 32 11.10 23.45 -2.33
CA ILE A 32 10.80 24.26 -1.13
C ILE A 32 11.84 25.37 -0.97
N GLN A 33 13.13 25.08 -1.14
CA GLN A 33 14.20 26.09 -1.05
C GLN A 33 14.07 27.15 -2.13
N ALA A 34 13.84 26.74 -3.38
CA ALA A 34 13.64 27.65 -4.52
C ALA A 34 12.40 28.54 -4.31
N ASN A 35 11.34 28.01 -3.70
CA ASN A 35 10.11 28.76 -3.44
C ASN A 35 10.11 29.51 -2.10
N SER A 36 11.04 29.24 -1.18
CA SER A 36 11.09 29.91 0.14
C SER A 36 11.40 31.40 0.08
N GLN A 37 11.86 31.91 -1.07
CA GLN A 37 12.03 33.34 -1.35
C GLN A 37 10.78 34.00 -1.98
N SER A 38 9.74 33.22 -2.29
CA SER A 38 8.52 33.65 -2.97
C SER A 38 7.30 33.41 -2.09
N ASN A 39 6.32 34.32 -2.10
CA ASN A 39 5.02 34.14 -1.44
C ASN A 39 4.13 33.08 -2.15
N GLN A 40 4.75 32.14 -2.88
CA GLN A 40 4.12 31.15 -3.72
C GLN A 40 3.99 29.79 -3.00
N PRO A 41 3.01 28.96 -3.41
CA PRO A 41 2.51 27.88 -2.58
C PRO A 41 3.57 26.82 -2.28
N ILE A 42 3.41 26.23 -1.10
CA ILE A 42 4.12 25.05 -0.61
C ILE A 42 4.10 23.97 -1.70
N VAL A 43 5.24 23.33 -1.99
CA VAL A 43 5.29 22.18 -2.90
C VAL A 43 4.38 21.09 -2.34
N GLN A 44 3.24 20.84 -3.01
CA GLN A 44 2.29 19.81 -2.64
C GLN A 44 2.63 18.51 -3.39
N VAL A 45 2.71 17.41 -2.65
CA VAL A 45 2.84 16.07 -3.24
C VAL A 45 1.44 15.51 -3.34
N ASN A 46 0.91 15.41 -4.57
CA ASN A 46 -0.47 14.95 -4.81
C ASN A 46 -0.54 13.43 -5.00
N ALA A 47 0.57 12.79 -5.36
CA ALA A 47 0.63 11.36 -5.61
C ALA A 47 2.03 10.78 -5.35
N ARG A 48 2.10 9.47 -5.15
CA ARG A 48 3.30 8.69 -4.83
C ARG A 48 3.24 7.35 -5.55
N ALA A 49 4.34 6.96 -6.18
CA ALA A 49 4.47 5.60 -6.68
C ALA A 49 4.57 4.61 -5.51
N SER A 50 3.80 3.52 -5.56
CA SER A 50 3.88 2.47 -4.55
C SER A 50 5.23 1.76 -4.63
N GLY A 51 5.93 1.67 -3.50
CA GLY A 51 7.18 0.90 -3.42
C GLY A 51 6.96 -0.61 -3.35
N GLU A 52 5.71 -1.05 -3.23
CA GLU A 52 5.31 -2.44 -2.95
C GLU A 52 4.01 -2.79 -3.67
N GLY A 53 3.83 -4.07 -3.98
CA GLY A 53 2.58 -4.60 -4.50
C GLY A 53 1.75 -5.28 -3.40
N TYR A 54 0.43 -5.18 -3.50
CA TYR A 54 -0.54 -5.83 -2.61
C TYR A 54 -1.64 -6.50 -3.44
N GLY A 55 -1.96 -7.74 -3.10
CA GLY A 55 -3.02 -8.50 -3.78
C GLY A 55 -3.66 -9.51 -2.86
N LEU A 56 -4.82 -10.02 -3.26
CA LEU A 56 -5.54 -11.07 -2.55
C LEU A 56 -5.37 -12.39 -3.26
N GLU A 57 -5.21 -13.49 -2.54
CA GLU A 57 -5.28 -14.82 -3.15
C GLU A 57 -6.71 -15.11 -3.59
N SER A 58 -6.84 -15.63 -4.81
CA SER A 58 -8.07 -16.16 -5.37
C SER A 58 -8.33 -17.55 -4.80
N ARG A 59 -9.51 -17.75 -4.22
CA ARG A 59 -9.96 -19.06 -3.76
C ARG A 59 -10.19 -20.04 -4.91
N THR A 60 -10.43 -19.53 -6.13
CA THR A 60 -10.80 -20.37 -7.28
C THR A 60 -9.60 -21.11 -7.86
N ASP A 61 -8.47 -20.42 -7.96
CA ASP A 61 -7.28 -20.92 -8.68
C ASP A 61 -5.94 -20.66 -7.96
N GLY A 62 -5.96 -20.04 -6.77
CA GLY A 62 -4.75 -19.71 -6.00
C GLY A 62 -3.91 -18.58 -6.61
N SER A 63 -4.41 -17.91 -7.65
CA SER A 63 -3.72 -16.76 -8.26
C SER A 63 -3.81 -15.53 -7.35
N ILE A 64 -2.93 -14.55 -7.58
CA ILE A 64 -2.99 -13.27 -6.86
C ILE A 64 -3.79 -12.27 -7.68
N LEU A 65 -4.93 -11.84 -7.15
CA LEU A 65 -5.73 -10.73 -7.64
C LEU A 65 -5.14 -9.42 -7.12
N TRP A 66 -4.36 -8.75 -7.96
CA TRP A 66 -3.63 -7.53 -7.58
C TRP A 66 -4.57 -6.35 -7.33
N LEU A 67 -4.41 -5.71 -6.17
CA LEU A 67 -5.09 -4.47 -5.80
C LEU A 67 -4.19 -3.26 -6.07
N VAL A 68 -2.90 -3.39 -5.74
CA VAL A 68 -1.88 -2.37 -5.99
C VAL A 68 -0.67 -3.09 -6.59
N HIS A 69 -0.21 -2.64 -7.75
CA HIS A 69 1.05 -3.08 -8.31
C HIS A 69 2.22 -2.25 -7.79
N TRP A 70 3.40 -2.84 -7.80
CA TRP A 70 4.62 -2.08 -7.62
C TRP A 70 4.70 -0.97 -8.68
N GLY A 71 5.00 0.25 -8.26
CA GLY A 71 5.10 1.42 -9.12
C GLY A 71 3.77 2.11 -9.43
N ASP A 72 2.62 1.57 -9.01
CA ASP A 72 1.33 2.24 -9.18
C ASP A 72 1.33 3.62 -8.53
N GLU A 73 0.80 4.61 -9.23
CA GLU A 73 0.61 5.95 -8.69
C GLU A 73 -0.61 5.98 -7.76
N LEU A 74 -0.37 6.26 -6.49
CA LEU A 74 -1.40 6.39 -5.46
C LEU A 74 -1.50 7.85 -5.03
N SER A 75 -2.72 8.35 -4.85
CA SER A 75 -2.94 9.68 -4.30
C SER A 75 -2.36 9.78 -2.88
N ALA A 76 -1.66 10.88 -2.62
CA ALA A 76 -1.00 11.14 -1.34
C ALA A 76 -1.98 11.63 -0.25
N ASP A 77 -3.06 12.29 -0.67
CA ASP A 77 -4.06 12.94 0.18
C ASP A 77 -5.50 12.44 -0.10
N GLY A 78 -5.71 11.75 -1.21
CA GLY A 78 -6.99 11.18 -1.62
C GLY A 78 -7.20 9.71 -1.24
N GLN A 79 -8.25 9.13 -1.81
CA GLN A 79 -8.65 7.74 -1.61
C GLN A 79 -8.03 6.87 -2.71
N ASN A 80 -7.46 5.73 -2.33
CA ASN A 80 -6.91 4.72 -3.23
C ASN A 80 -7.71 3.42 -3.06
N ARG A 81 -8.98 3.47 -3.47
CA ARG A 81 -9.91 2.35 -3.33
C ARG A 81 -9.67 1.28 -4.37
N ARG A 82 -9.79 0.03 -3.95
CA ARG A 82 -9.70 -1.16 -4.78
C ARG A 82 -10.82 -2.10 -4.39
N PRO A 83 -11.69 -2.51 -5.33
CA PRO A 83 -12.78 -3.42 -5.03
C PRO A 83 -12.22 -4.77 -4.54
N VAL A 84 -12.92 -5.39 -3.59
CA VAL A 84 -12.63 -6.76 -3.18
C VAL A 84 -13.33 -7.71 -4.14
N ASP A 85 -12.56 -8.50 -4.88
CA ASP A 85 -13.14 -9.52 -5.75
C ASP A 85 -13.77 -10.64 -4.90
N PRO A 86 -15.05 -11.00 -5.10
CA PRO A 86 -15.67 -12.10 -4.38
C PRO A 86 -14.94 -13.44 -4.50
N GLN A 87 -14.16 -13.65 -5.56
CA GLN A 87 -13.34 -14.85 -5.73
C GLN A 87 -12.18 -14.92 -4.73
N ALA A 88 -11.78 -13.80 -4.14
CA ALA A 88 -10.77 -13.77 -3.07
C ALA A 88 -11.37 -13.95 -1.67
N VAL A 89 -12.70 -14.07 -1.53
CA VAL A 89 -13.34 -14.11 -0.21
C VAL A 89 -13.67 -15.54 0.19
N TRP A 90 -13.14 -15.96 1.34
CA TRP A 90 -13.53 -17.20 2.02
C TRP A 90 -14.61 -16.90 3.06
N HIS A 91 -15.54 -17.83 3.24
CA HIS A 91 -16.53 -17.79 4.31
C HIS A 91 -16.20 -18.91 5.31
N GLY A 92 -15.89 -18.53 6.55
CA GLY A 92 -15.59 -19.47 7.63
C GLY A 92 -16.85 -20.08 8.23
N ARG A 93 -16.65 -20.96 9.22
CA ARG A 93 -17.75 -21.62 9.95
C ARG A 93 -18.29 -20.80 11.11
N ASP A 94 -17.63 -19.70 11.43
CA ASP A 94 -17.89 -18.78 12.53
C ASP A 94 -18.59 -17.49 12.06
N ASP A 95 -19.22 -17.54 10.88
CA ASP A 95 -19.86 -16.40 10.19
C ASP A 95 -18.92 -15.22 9.89
N ARG A 96 -17.60 -15.47 9.91
CA ARG A 96 -16.59 -14.51 9.45
C ARG A 96 -16.23 -14.74 7.99
N PHE A 97 -15.85 -13.65 7.36
CA PHE A 97 -15.25 -13.63 6.03
C PHE A 97 -13.74 -13.40 6.16
N TYR A 98 -12.99 -13.99 5.23
CA TYR A 98 -11.53 -13.96 5.22
C TYR A 98 -11.01 -13.63 3.84
N VAL A 99 -9.84 -13.02 3.79
CA VAL A 99 -8.97 -12.91 2.61
C VAL A 99 -7.53 -13.18 3.01
N ASN A 100 -6.77 -13.82 2.13
CA ASN A 100 -5.33 -13.95 2.27
C ASN A 100 -4.65 -12.84 1.47
N MET A 101 -3.97 -11.94 2.17
CA MET A 101 -3.22 -10.83 1.58
C MET A 101 -1.81 -11.28 1.25
N TYR A 102 -1.38 -10.97 0.03
CA TYR A 102 -0.03 -11.17 -0.48
C TYR A 102 0.66 -9.82 -0.68
N ARG A 103 1.97 -9.79 -0.46
CA ARG A 103 2.82 -8.61 -0.60
C ARG A 103 4.00 -8.90 -1.50
N GLN A 104 4.32 -7.94 -2.36
CA GLN A 104 5.51 -7.93 -3.19
C GLN A 104 6.39 -6.73 -2.80
N GLU A 105 7.59 -6.99 -2.25
CA GLU A 105 8.47 -5.94 -1.70
C GLU A 105 9.25 -5.15 -2.78
N GLY A 106 9.17 -5.53 -4.05
CA GLY A 106 9.89 -4.88 -5.13
C GLY A 106 9.57 -5.44 -6.51
N PRO A 107 10.04 -4.80 -7.60
CA PRO A 107 9.58 -5.06 -8.97
C PRO A 107 9.84 -6.50 -9.46
N ASN A 108 10.82 -7.18 -8.88
CA ASN A 108 11.17 -8.57 -9.20
C ASN A 108 11.11 -9.49 -7.98
N ALA A 109 10.57 -9.01 -6.85
CA ALA A 109 10.39 -9.84 -5.68
C ALA A 109 9.28 -10.86 -5.95
N ILE A 110 9.50 -12.10 -5.51
CA ILE A 110 8.44 -13.11 -5.52
C ILE A 110 7.41 -12.70 -4.46
N PRO A 111 6.13 -12.56 -4.82
CA PRO A 111 5.08 -12.25 -3.84
C PRO A 111 5.01 -13.30 -2.74
N GLY A 112 4.97 -12.86 -1.49
CA GLY A 112 4.84 -13.70 -0.32
C GLY A 112 3.49 -13.51 0.37
N PHE A 113 3.02 -14.54 1.07
CA PHE A 113 1.91 -14.39 2.00
C PHE A 113 2.28 -13.38 3.09
N ALA A 114 1.41 -12.39 3.29
CA ALA A 114 1.63 -11.31 4.25
C ALA A 114 0.76 -11.48 5.50
N SER A 115 -0.52 -11.77 5.33
CA SER A 115 -1.48 -11.88 6.44
C SER A 115 -2.79 -12.51 5.99
N CYS A 116 -3.45 -13.24 6.90
CA CYS A 116 -4.87 -13.53 6.75
C CYS A 116 -5.66 -12.42 7.45
N LEU A 117 -6.64 -11.85 6.74
CA LEU A 117 -7.45 -10.75 7.21
C LEU A 117 -8.89 -11.23 7.31
N SER A 118 -9.57 -10.92 8.41
CA SER A 118 -10.95 -11.36 8.62
C SER A 118 -11.85 -10.25 9.14
N TRP A 119 -13.15 -10.39 8.87
CA TRP A 119 -14.19 -9.49 9.35
C TRP A 119 -15.53 -10.22 9.51
N ASN A 120 -16.45 -9.63 10.28
CA ASN A 120 -17.80 -10.16 10.40
C ASN A 120 -18.61 -9.91 9.13
N ALA A 121 -19.62 -10.74 8.87
CA ALA A 121 -20.56 -10.54 7.78
C ALA A 121 -21.06 -9.09 7.67
N VAL A 122 -20.82 -8.49 6.50
CA VAL A 122 -21.48 -7.27 6.04
C VAL A 122 -22.53 -7.65 5.00
N GLY A 123 -23.23 -6.68 4.41
CA GLY A 123 -24.16 -6.95 3.32
C GLY A 123 -23.45 -7.44 2.04
N GLU A 124 -23.85 -6.93 0.88
CA GLU A 124 -23.33 -7.46 -0.39
C GLU A 124 -21.82 -7.21 -0.57
N LEU A 125 -21.04 -8.28 -0.77
CA LEU A 125 -19.57 -8.23 -0.91
C LEU A 125 -19.09 -7.30 -2.04
N GLN A 126 -19.92 -7.06 -3.07
CA GLN A 126 -19.59 -6.16 -4.18
C GLN A 126 -19.38 -4.71 -3.76
N ASN A 127 -19.86 -4.34 -2.57
CA ASN A 127 -19.69 -3.01 -1.99
C ASN A 127 -18.47 -2.92 -1.07
N LEU A 128 -17.65 -3.97 -0.98
CA LEU A 128 -16.41 -3.96 -0.21
C LEU A 128 -15.24 -3.43 -1.03
N GLU A 129 -14.49 -2.52 -0.42
CA GLU A 129 -13.30 -1.93 -1.02
C GLU A 129 -12.18 -1.85 0.01
N PHE A 130 -10.94 -2.18 -0.38
CA PHE A 130 -9.77 -1.77 0.38
C PHE A 130 -9.38 -0.36 -0.03
N ASN A 131 -9.16 0.52 0.95
CA ASN A 131 -8.59 1.83 0.71
C ASN A 131 -7.15 1.87 1.23
N PHE A 132 -6.19 2.15 0.35
CA PHE A 132 -4.76 2.17 0.66
C PHE A 132 -4.27 3.57 1.00
N HIS A 133 -3.39 3.67 2.00
CA HIS A 133 -2.79 4.91 2.44
C HIS A 133 -1.31 4.70 2.78
N TRP A 134 -0.44 5.48 2.15
CA TRP A 134 0.98 5.48 2.46
C TRP A 134 1.31 6.61 3.46
N ASP A 135 1.80 6.25 4.64
CA ASP A 135 2.12 7.22 5.69
C ASP A 135 3.51 7.87 5.55
N GLY A 136 4.29 7.47 4.54
CA GLY A 136 5.69 7.87 4.37
C GLY A 136 6.70 6.75 4.64
N THR A 137 6.29 5.70 5.35
CA THR A 137 7.14 4.60 5.83
C THR A 137 6.59 3.23 5.44
N LYS A 138 5.27 3.03 5.54
CA LYS A 138 4.61 1.76 5.18
C LYS A 138 3.24 1.99 4.58
N MET A 139 2.76 0.99 3.84
CA MET A 139 1.40 0.98 3.34
C MET A 139 0.46 0.54 4.46
N HIS A 140 -0.59 1.33 4.66
CA HIS A 140 -1.75 0.98 5.46
C HIS A 140 -2.93 0.73 4.53
N TYR A 141 -3.85 -0.10 4.98
CA TYR A 141 -5.11 -0.30 4.29
C TYR A 141 -6.24 -0.50 5.31
N VAL A 142 -7.42 -0.05 4.93
CA VAL A 142 -8.66 -0.27 5.68
C VAL A 142 -9.68 -0.91 4.76
N LEU A 143 -10.53 -1.77 5.33
CA LEU A 143 -11.67 -2.32 4.61
C LEU A 143 -12.87 -1.37 4.79
N LEU A 144 -13.50 -1.02 3.68
CA LEU A 144 -14.67 -0.15 3.62
C LEU A 144 -15.86 -0.90 3.03
N TYR A 145 -17.06 -0.57 3.47
CA TYR A 145 -18.32 -1.06 2.95
C TYR A 145 -19.21 0.13 2.55
N GLN A 146 -19.89 0.06 1.40
CA GLN A 146 -20.81 1.11 0.91
C GLN A 146 -20.20 2.53 0.99
N GLY A 147 -18.97 2.68 0.49
CA GLY A 147 -18.27 3.96 0.46
C GLY A 147 -17.33 4.14 1.66
N ASN A 148 -17.73 4.90 2.68
CA ASN A 148 -16.83 5.33 3.77
C ASN A 148 -17.02 4.56 5.08
N GLN A 149 -17.92 3.59 5.14
CA GLN A 149 -18.14 2.83 6.38
C GLN A 149 -16.99 1.86 6.58
N GLN A 150 -16.12 2.15 7.54
CA GLN A 150 -15.02 1.25 7.87
C GLN A 150 -15.54 -0.03 8.52
N VAL A 151 -15.10 -1.16 8.00
CA VAL A 151 -15.37 -2.49 8.56
C VAL A 151 -14.21 -2.85 9.49
N PRO A 152 -14.48 -3.27 10.73
CA PRO A 152 -13.44 -3.76 11.62
C PRO A 152 -12.72 -4.96 11.02
N LEU A 153 -11.42 -4.80 10.78
CA LEU A 153 -10.56 -5.81 10.18
C LEU A 153 -9.66 -6.40 11.26
N THR A 154 -9.61 -7.73 11.36
CA THR A 154 -8.70 -8.46 12.26
C THR A 154 -7.61 -9.10 11.42
N ILE A 155 -6.36 -9.00 11.89
CA ILE A 155 -5.25 -9.77 11.34
C ILE A 155 -5.21 -11.08 12.12
N GLU A 156 -5.51 -12.17 11.45
CA GLU A 156 -5.46 -13.51 12.06
C GLU A 156 -4.02 -14.03 12.04
N ASN A 157 -3.62 -14.71 13.12
CA ASN A 157 -2.38 -15.46 13.09
C ASN A 157 -2.61 -16.74 12.28
N TYR A 158 -1.64 -17.13 11.46
CA TYR A 158 -1.70 -18.32 10.59
C TYR A 158 -1.99 -19.63 11.34
N TYR A 159 -1.89 -19.64 12.68
CA TYR A 159 -2.18 -20.79 13.54
C TYR A 159 -3.63 -20.88 14.04
N ASP A 160 -4.45 -19.86 13.78
CA ASP A 160 -5.83 -19.75 14.28
C ASP A 160 -6.91 -20.11 13.22
N LEU A 161 -6.49 -20.60 12.05
CA LEU A 161 -7.34 -21.00 10.91
C LEU A 161 -7.45 -22.53 10.76
#